data_AF-A0A351AAG8-F1
#
_entry.id   AF-A0A351AAG8-F1
#
_cell.length_a   1.000
_cell.length_b   1.000
_cell.length_c   1.000
_cell.angle_alpha   90.00
_cell.angle_beta   90.00
_cell.angle_gamma   90.00
#
_symmetry.space_group_name_H-M   'P 1'
#
loop_
_entity.id
_entity.type
_entity.pdbx_description
1 polymer ?
#
loop_
_entity_poly.entity_id
_entity_poly.type
_entity_poly.pdbx_seq_one_letter_code
_entity_poly.pdbx_strand_id
1 'polypeptide(L)' 'IWQAAYAELYVTDSPWPEFGEEELFAAVTQFQRRIRKFGGLAEG' A
#
# COMPACT_ATOMS: atom_id res chain seq x y z
N ILE A 1 4.39 2.43 -15.87
CA ILE A 1 3.44 1.32 -15.68
C ILE A 1 4.16 0.03 -15.30
N TRP A 2 5.13 -0.46 -16.08
CA TRP A 2 5.88 -1.71 -15.78
C TRP A 2 6.47 -1.77 -14.35
N GLN A 3 7.09 -0.68 -13.89
CA GLN A 3 7.72 -0.61 -12.57
C GLN A 3 6.75 -0.88 -11.40
N ALA A 4 5.45 -0.65 -11.59
CA ALA A 4 4.44 -0.80 -10.55
C ALA A 4 3.59 -2.08 -10.71
N ALA A 5 3.95 -3.01 -11.61
CA ALA A 5 3.12 -4.17 -11.97
C ALA A 5 2.74 -5.09 -10.79
N TYR A 6 3.57 -5.14 -9.75
CA TYR A 6 3.31 -5.89 -8.52
C TYR A 6 3.26 -4.99 -7.28
N ALA A 7 3.35 -3.68 -7.46
CA ALA A 7 3.25 -2.75 -6.35
C ALA A 7 1.82 -2.76 -5.79
N GLU A 8 1.69 -2.53 -4.49
CA GLU A 8 0.38 -2.31 -3.91
C GLU A 8 -0.05 -0.87 -4.16
N LEU A 9 -1.31 -0.71 -4.56
CA LEU A 9 -1.91 0.60 -4.72
C LEU A 9 -2.53 1.03 -3.40
N TYR A 10 -2.09 2.18 -2.92
CA TYR A 10 -2.68 2.89 -1.79
C TYR A 10 -3.42 4.12 -2.34
N VAL A 11 -4.71 4.21 -2.04
CA VAL A 11 -5.58 5.31 -2.45
C VAL A 11 -6.20 5.86 -1.17
N THR A 12 -6.17 7.18 -1.01
CA THR A 12 -6.71 7.91 0.13
C THR A 12 -7.63 9.01 -0.36
N ASP A 13 -8.63 9.34 0.46
CA ASP A 13 -9.54 10.47 0.24
C ASP A 13 -8.90 11.81 0.63
N SER A 14 -7.74 11.78 1.31
CA SER A 14 -7.00 12.99 1.67
C SER A 14 -6.53 13.72 0.42
N PRO A 15 -6.87 15.01 0.25
CA PRO A 15 -6.37 15.79 -0.87
C PRO A 15 -4.85 16.01 -0.70
N TRP A 16 -4.13 16.11 -1.84
CA TRP A 16 -2.66 16.22 -1.83
C TRP A 16 -2.09 17.32 -0.93
N PRO A 17 -2.68 18.53 -0.84
CA PRO A 17 -2.18 19.58 0.06
C PRO A 17 -2.26 19.23 1.56
N GLU A 18 -3.13 18.30 1.94
CA GLU A 18 -3.33 17.85 3.33
C GLU A 18 -2.55 16.55 3.62
N PHE A 19 -1.98 15.92 2.60
CA PHE A 19 -1.21 14.69 2.76
C PHE A 19 0.16 14.98 3.41
N GLY A 20 0.26 14.66 4.69
CA GLY A 20 1.44 14.92 5.53
C GLY A 20 2.17 13.66 6.02
N GLU A 21 3.03 13.85 7.00
CA GLU A 21 3.86 12.80 7.59
C GLU A 21 3.02 11.67 8.23
N GLU A 22 1.96 12.02 8.97
CA GLU A 22 1.08 11.04 9.63
C GLU A 22 0.35 10.15 8.61
N GLU A 23 -0.15 10.73 7.52
CA GLU A 23 -0.79 10.00 6.43
C GLU A 23 0.19 9.05 5.73
N LEU A 24 1.46 9.46 5.57
CA LEU A 24 2.50 8.60 5.03
C LEU A 24 2.78 7.41 5.96
N PHE A 25 2.90 7.65 7.27
CA PHE A 25 3.10 6.58 8.25
C PHE A 25 1.92 5.59 8.29
N ALA A 26 0.70 6.11 8.18
CA ALA A 26 -0.51 5.28 8.08
C ALA A 26 -0.48 4.41 6.80
N ALA A 27 -0.12 4.99 5.65
CA ALA A 27 -0.01 4.28 4.39
C ALA A 27 1.04 3.16 4.44
N VAL A 28 2.21 3.41 5.02
CA VAL A 28 3.27 2.41 5.19
C VAL A 28 2.84 1.30 6.15
N THR A 29 2.16 1.65 7.24
CA THR A 29 1.61 0.67 8.19
C THR A 29 0.59 -0.23 7.52
N GLN A 30 -0.28 0.31 6.67
CA GLN A 30 -1.24 -0.45 5.89
C GLN A 30 -0.56 -1.38 4.88
N PHE A 31 0.49 -0.90 4.20
CA PHE A 31 1.31 -1.71 3.30
C PHE A 31 1.93 -2.92 4.03
N GLN A 32 2.49 -2.72 5.22
CA GLN A 32 3.10 -3.81 6.01
C GLN A 32 2.10 -4.90 6.45
N ARG A 33 0.82 -4.56 6.62
CA ARG A 33 -0.21 -5.51 7.05
C ARG A 33 -0.74 -6.39 5.91
N ARG A 34 -0.50 -6.02 4.66
CA ARG A 34 -1.02 -6.75 3.51
C ARG A 34 -0.10 -7.93 3.18
N ILE A 35 -0.71 -9.11 3.09
CA ILE A 35 0.01 -10.35 2.78
C ILE A 35 0.05 -10.52 1.26
N ARG A 36 1.24 -10.37 0.69
CA ARG A 36 1.46 -10.56 -0.74
C ARG A 36 1.58 -12.04 -1.06
N LYS A 37 0.57 -12.58 -1.73
CA LYS A 37 0.58 -13.92 -2.32
C LYS A 37 1.19 -13.81 -3.72
N PHE A 38 2.51 -13.94 -3.83
CA PHE A 38 3.25 -13.90 -5.11
C PHE A 38 3.00 -15.16 -5.98
N GLY A 39 1.75 -15.53 -6.21
CA GLY A 39 1.37 -16.76 -6.89
C GLY A 39 1.34 -18.02 -6.00
N GLY A 40 1.63 -17.91 -4.70
CA GLY A 40 1.49 -19.00 -3.73
C GLY A 40 0.20 -18.90 -2.92
N LEU A 41 -0.53 -20.00 -2.77
CA LEU A 41 -1.63 -20.10 -1.80
C LEU A 41 -1.04 -19.89 -0.40
N ALA A 42 -1.31 -18.74 0.23
CA ALA A 42 -1.05 -18.63 1.66
C ALA A 42 -2.03 -19.58 2.36
N GLU A 43 -1.54 -20.75 2.72
CA GLU A 43 -2.19 -21.67 3.65
C GLU A 43 -2.03 -21.10 5.06
N GLY A 44 -3.10 -21.21 5.84
CA GLY A 44 -3.17 -20.81 7.25
C GLY A 44 -2.63 -21.88 8.18
#